data_AF-A0A7M7L4E6-F1
#
_entry.id   AF-A0A7M7L4E6-F1
#
_cell.length_a   1.000
_cell.length_b   1.000
_cell.length_c   1.000
_cell.angle_alpha   90.00
_cell.angle_beta   90.00
_cell.angle_gamma   90.00
#
_symmetry.space_group_name_H-M   'P 1'
#
loop_
_entity.id
_entity.type
_entity.pdbx_description
1 polymer ?
#
loop_
_entity_poly.entity_id
_entity_poly.type
_entity_poly.pdbx_seq_one_letter_code
_entity_poly.pdbx_strand_id
1 'polypeptide(L)'
;MLIVINCASYLKCWQLVIKSVNIPSTVKANNTNYVILDCDYDLENTPSNGLVIKWFFNVNEVAYQWIYGRDPLAGDITRKYVDLNYKASNDPCTTYRAMKLNKPGIDLTGEYRCVISTFADD
;
A
#
# COMPACT_ATOMS: atom_id res chain seq x y z
N MET A 1 -1.72 -23.47 48.33
CA MET A 1 -2.41 -22.77 47.23
C MET A 1 -1.39 -22.54 46.13
N LEU A 2 -1.46 -23.32 45.06
CA LEU A 2 -0.55 -23.21 43.90
C LEU A 2 -1.36 -22.61 42.76
N ILE A 3 -0.97 -21.43 42.29
CA ILE A 3 -1.49 -20.85 41.06
C ILE A 3 -0.50 -21.22 39.97
N VAL A 4 -0.88 -22.16 39.11
CA VAL A 4 -0.16 -22.43 37.86
C VAL A 4 -0.80 -21.53 36.80
N ILE A 5 -0.14 -20.41 36.48
CA ILE A 5 -0.49 -19.63 35.29
C ILE A 5 0.22 -20.29 34.10
N ASN A 6 -0.40 -21.32 33.54
CA ASN A 6 -0.02 -21.81 32.21
C ASN A 6 -0.60 -20.85 31.16
N CYS A 7 0.07 -19.71 30.97
CA CYS A 7 -0.16 -18.92 29.76
C CYS A 7 0.79 -19.45 28.68
N ALA A 8 0.43 -20.60 28.11
CA ALA A 8 1.07 -21.15 26.91
C ALA A 8 0.08 -21.11 25.74
N SER A 9 -0.62 -19.99 25.56
CA SER A 9 -1.07 -19.60 24.23
C SER A 9 0.12 -18.89 23.59
N TYR A 10 0.81 -19.56 22.67
CA TYR A 10 1.60 -18.85 21.68
C TYR A 10 0.64 -17.92 20.94
N LEU A 11 0.48 -16.69 21.40
CA LEU A 11 -0.06 -15.62 20.59
C LEU A 11 0.96 -15.45 19.46
N LYS A 12 0.74 -16.14 18.34
CA LYS A 12 1.35 -15.75 17.07
C LYS A 12 0.92 -14.31 16.87
N CYS A 13 1.83 -13.37 17.18
CA CYS A 13 1.60 -11.98 16.87
C CYS A 13 1.49 -11.91 15.34
N TRP A 14 0.33 -11.51 14.85
CA TRP A 14 0.18 -11.15 13.46
C TRP A 14 1.03 -9.90 13.25
N GLN A 15 2.09 -10.02 12.44
CA GLN A 15 3.00 -8.92 12.16
C GLN A 15 2.95 -8.65 10.66
N LEU A 16 2.44 -7.49 10.29
CA LEU A 16 2.63 -6.92 8.97
C LEU A 16 3.96 -6.18 8.93
N VAL A 17 4.76 -6.42 7.89
CA VAL A 17 6.08 -5.79 7.75
C VAL A 17 6.21 -5.10 6.41
N ILE A 18 6.46 -3.79 6.45
CA ILE A 18 6.89 -3.03 5.27
C ILE A 18 8.36 -3.37 5.02
N LYS A 19 8.65 -4.04 3.91
CA LYS A 19 10.00 -4.42 3.51
C LYS A 19 10.73 -3.25 2.87
N SER A 20 10.06 -2.51 1.98
CA SER A 20 10.62 -1.30 1.37
C SER A 20 9.54 -0.38 0.81
N VAL A 21 9.85 0.91 0.70
CA VAL A 21 9.02 1.90 0.02
C VAL A 21 9.88 2.53 -1.08
N ASN A 22 9.56 2.21 -2.33
CA ASN A 22 10.32 2.62 -3.51
C ASN A 22 9.61 3.78 -4.20
N ILE A 23 10.13 4.99 -3.95
CA ILE A 23 9.61 6.25 -4.52
C ILE A 23 10.81 6.99 -5.14
N PRO A 24 10.71 7.43 -6.42
CA PRO A 24 11.77 8.23 -7.02
C PRO A 24 11.93 9.56 -6.27
N SER A 25 13.18 9.93 -5.95
CA SER A 25 13.47 11.18 -5.24
C SER A 25 13.15 12.43 -6.06
N THR A 26 13.24 12.34 -7.39
CA THR A 26 12.90 13.44 -8.31
C THR A 26 12.29 12.88 -9.60
N VAL A 27 11.31 13.61 -10.14
CA VAL A 27 10.62 13.27 -11.39
C VAL A 27 10.59 14.53 -12.26
N LYS A 28 11.05 14.42 -13.51
CA LYS A 28 10.95 15.54 -14.46
C LYS A 28 9.56 15.53 -15.09
N ALA A 29 8.76 16.54 -14.77
CA ALA A 29 7.46 16.75 -15.41
C ALA A 29 7.62 16.83 -16.94
N ASN A 30 6.65 16.29 -17.68
CA ASN A 30 6.57 16.29 -19.16
C ASN A 30 7.69 15.55 -19.91
N ASN A 31 8.66 14.95 -19.24
CA ASN A 31 9.72 14.13 -19.84
C ASN A 31 9.80 12.72 -19.23
N THR A 32 8.90 12.39 -18.31
CA THR A 32 8.82 11.08 -17.67
C THR A 32 7.57 10.36 -18.17
N ASN A 33 7.73 9.19 -18.81
CA ASN A 33 6.61 8.43 -19.35
C ASN A 33 5.74 7.82 -18.25
N TYR A 34 6.36 7.31 -17.18
CA TYR A 34 5.66 6.80 -16.02
C TYR A 34 6.57 6.81 -14.78
N VAL A 35 5.93 6.79 -13.62
CA VAL A 35 6.55 6.61 -12.31
C VAL A 35 5.80 5.50 -11.58
N ILE A 36 6.52 4.69 -10.82
CA ILE A 36 5.95 3.66 -9.96
C ILE A 36 6.29 4.03 -8.52
N LEU A 37 5.26 4.08 -7.69
CA LEU A 37 5.34 4.20 -6.24
C LEU A 37 5.00 2.82 -5.67
N ASP A 38 6.03 2.06 -5.28
CA ASP A 38 5.86 0.68 -4.79
C ASP A 38 6.05 0.64 -3.27
N CYS A 39 5.10 0.01 -2.59
CA CYS A 39 5.13 -0.23 -1.16
C CYS A 39 5.20 -1.74 -0.99
N ASP A 40 6.42 -2.26 -0.86
CA ASP A 40 6.67 -3.69 -0.73
C ASP A 40 6.49 -4.09 0.73
N TYR A 41 5.55 -5.01 0.97
CA TYR A 41 5.22 -5.49 2.30
C TYR A 41 5.00 -7.00 2.28
N ASP A 42 5.10 -7.58 3.46
CA ASP A 42 4.81 -8.97 3.72
C ASP A 42 3.79 -9.05 4.85
N LEU A 43 2.76 -9.87 4.65
CA LEU A 43 1.79 -10.15 5.69
C LEU A 43 2.35 -11.13 6.72
N GLU A 44 3.42 -11.84 6.41
CA GLU A 44 4.02 -12.89 7.20
C GLU A 44 2.97 -13.92 7.65
N ASN A 45 2.52 -13.85 8.91
CA ASN A 45 1.49 -14.73 9.45
C ASN A 45 0.13 -14.02 9.66
N THR A 46 0.03 -12.75 9.26
CA THR A 46 -1.16 -11.91 9.37
C THR A 46 -2.19 -12.33 8.30
N PRO A 47 -3.45 -12.59 8.68
CA PRO A 47 -4.50 -12.85 7.72
C PRO A 47 -4.71 -11.65 6.78
N SER A 48 -4.96 -11.93 5.49
CA SER A 48 -5.29 -10.89 4.50
C SER A 48 -6.73 -10.37 4.60
N ASN A 49 -7.50 -10.83 5.59
CA ASN A 49 -8.84 -10.35 5.86
C ASN A 49 -8.80 -8.84 6.15
N GLY A 50 -9.56 -8.08 5.36
CA GLY A 50 -9.59 -6.62 5.50
C GLY A 50 -8.32 -5.93 5.02
N LEU A 51 -7.49 -6.58 4.20
CA LEU A 51 -6.30 -5.96 3.63
C LEU A 51 -6.67 -4.74 2.78
N VAL A 52 -6.14 -3.59 3.18
CA VAL A 52 -6.29 -2.31 2.49
C VAL A 52 -4.92 -1.66 2.35
N ILE A 53 -4.63 -1.20 1.13
CA ILE A 53 -3.45 -0.42 0.79
C ILE A 53 -3.96 0.98 0.44
N LYS A 54 -3.48 2.00 1.13
CA LYS A 54 -3.77 3.40 0.82
C LYS A 54 -2.49 4.16 0.58
N TRP A 55 -2.44 4.87 -0.53
CA TRP A 55 -1.48 5.93 -0.77
C TRP A 55 -2.14 7.27 -0.49
N PHE A 56 -1.53 8.06 0.36
CA PHE A 56 -1.89 9.44 0.62
C PHE A 56 -0.97 10.38 -0.14
N PHE A 57 -1.53 11.49 -0.62
CA PHE A 57 -0.84 12.64 -1.17
C PHE A 57 -0.93 13.80 -0.17
N ASN A 58 0.20 14.47 0.05
CA ASN A 58 0.38 15.51 1.05
C ASN A 58 -0.13 15.07 2.43
N VAL A 59 -1.02 15.85 3.04
CA VAL A 59 -1.43 15.65 4.43
C VAL A 59 -2.25 14.37 4.57
N ASN A 60 -3.41 14.27 3.92
CA ASN A 60 -4.34 13.14 4.08
C ASN A 60 -5.24 12.91 2.84
N GLU A 61 -4.88 13.46 1.68
CA GLU A 61 -5.68 13.25 0.47
C GLU A 61 -5.41 11.84 -0.06
N VAL A 62 -6.44 11.04 -0.27
CA VAL A 62 -6.24 9.69 -0.84
C VAL A 62 -5.82 9.85 -2.28
N ALA A 63 -4.63 9.38 -2.62
CA ALA A 63 -4.10 9.32 -3.98
C ALA A 63 -4.48 7.99 -4.65
N TYR A 64 -4.49 6.91 -3.91
CA TYR A 64 -4.84 5.58 -4.42
C TYR A 64 -5.26 4.68 -3.27
N GLN A 65 -6.17 3.78 -3.57
CA GLN A 65 -6.62 2.78 -2.64
C GLN A 65 -6.81 1.45 -3.36
N TRP A 66 -6.37 0.39 -2.71
CA TRP A 66 -6.75 -0.95 -3.08
C TRP A 66 -7.23 -1.72 -1.86
N ILE A 67 -8.36 -2.42 -2.02
CA ILE A 67 -8.92 -3.32 -1.02
C ILE A 67 -8.86 -4.72 -1.62
N TYR A 68 -8.29 -5.68 -0.90
CA TYR A 68 -8.16 -7.04 -1.39
C TYR A 68 -9.51 -7.61 -1.84
N GLY A 69 -9.55 -8.22 -3.02
CA GLY A 69 -10.77 -8.72 -3.67
C GLY A 69 -11.60 -7.67 -4.43
N ARG A 70 -11.14 -6.42 -4.52
CA ARG A 70 -11.76 -5.36 -5.34
C ARG A 70 -10.77 -4.79 -6.35
N ASP A 71 -11.31 -4.11 -7.36
CA ASP A 71 -10.51 -3.30 -8.26
C ASP A 71 -9.95 -2.07 -7.51
N PRO A 72 -8.72 -1.65 -7.83
CA PRO A 72 -8.13 -0.45 -7.23
C PRO A 72 -8.89 0.81 -7.65
N LEU A 73 -8.79 1.84 -6.82
CA LEU A 73 -9.42 3.15 -7.01
C LEU A 73 -8.36 4.24 -6.92
N ALA A 74 -8.51 5.27 -7.75
CA ALA A 74 -7.66 6.46 -7.71
C ALA A 74 -8.37 7.62 -7.00
N GLY A 75 -7.60 8.46 -6.33
CA GLY A 75 -8.07 9.72 -5.78
C GLY A 75 -8.35 10.76 -6.85
N ASP A 76 -9.11 11.80 -6.51
CA ASP A 76 -9.53 12.83 -7.48
C ASP A 76 -8.35 13.54 -8.16
N ILE A 77 -7.28 13.82 -7.42
CA ILE A 77 -6.09 14.53 -7.93
C ILE A 77 -5.30 13.64 -8.89
N THR A 78 -5.20 12.34 -8.59
CA THR A 78 -4.34 11.39 -9.28
C THR A 78 -5.07 10.60 -10.37
N ARG A 79 -6.42 10.60 -10.40
CA ARG A 79 -7.24 9.74 -11.28
C ARG A 79 -6.90 9.81 -12.77
N LYS A 80 -6.42 10.97 -13.25
CA LYS A 80 -6.02 11.16 -14.65
C LYS A 80 -4.67 10.53 -15.00
N TYR A 81 -3.89 10.15 -14.00
CA TYR A 81 -2.53 9.63 -14.14
C TYR A 81 -2.42 8.16 -13.75
N VAL A 82 -3.22 7.70 -12.78
CA VAL A 82 -3.12 6.35 -12.24
C VAL A 82 -3.51 5.30 -13.29
N ASP A 83 -2.66 4.29 -13.42
CA ASP A 83 -2.94 3.06 -14.16
C ASP A 83 -3.55 2.01 -13.22
N LEU A 84 -4.88 1.94 -13.16
CA LEU A 84 -5.61 1.00 -12.29
C LEU A 84 -5.46 -0.47 -12.71
N ASN A 85 -4.91 -0.73 -13.90
CA ASN A 85 -4.67 -2.09 -14.39
C ASN A 85 -3.24 -2.57 -14.12
N TYR A 86 -2.38 -1.72 -13.56
CA TYR A 86 -1.00 -2.08 -13.27
C TYR A 86 -0.93 -3.09 -12.13
N LYS A 87 -0.34 -4.26 -12.41
CA LYS A 87 -0.07 -5.30 -11.42
C LYS A 87 1.40 -5.29 -11.07
N ALA A 88 1.70 -5.05 -9.80
CA ALA A 88 3.04 -5.04 -9.25
C ALA A 88 3.60 -6.45 -9.02
N SER A 89 2.71 -7.42 -8.77
CA SER A 89 3.07 -8.82 -8.55
C SER A 89 1.99 -9.77 -9.11
N ASN A 90 2.34 -11.06 -9.20
CA ASN A 90 1.39 -12.13 -9.51
C ASN A 90 0.76 -12.74 -8.24
N ASP A 91 1.21 -12.34 -7.05
CA ASP A 91 0.68 -12.83 -5.79
C ASP A 91 -0.64 -12.08 -5.48
N PRO A 92 -1.72 -12.80 -5.12
CA PRO A 92 -3.04 -12.17 -4.92
C PRO A 92 -3.05 -11.06 -3.87
N CYS A 93 -2.31 -11.23 -2.77
CA CYS A 93 -2.31 -10.27 -1.67
C CYS A 93 -1.47 -9.04 -2.00
N THR A 94 -0.53 -9.13 -2.94
CA THR A 94 0.37 -8.03 -3.30
C THR A 94 0.17 -7.50 -4.72
N THR A 95 -0.84 -7.99 -5.44
CA THR A 95 -1.06 -7.71 -6.87
C THR A 95 -1.06 -6.21 -7.19
N TYR A 96 -1.75 -5.42 -6.37
CA TYR A 96 -1.97 -3.99 -6.58
C TYR A 96 -1.31 -3.13 -5.49
N ARG A 97 -0.18 -3.59 -4.94
CA ARG A 97 0.59 -2.88 -3.89
C ARG A 97 1.25 -1.56 -4.33
N ALA A 98 1.40 -1.37 -5.64
CA ALA A 98 2.08 -0.22 -6.21
C ALA A 98 1.14 0.65 -7.05
N MET A 99 1.32 1.96 -6.97
CA MET A 99 0.63 2.94 -7.80
C MET A 99 1.53 3.34 -8.96
N LYS A 100 1.11 3.04 -10.19
CA LYS A 100 1.77 3.52 -11.41
C LYS A 100 1.08 4.79 -11.92
N LEU A 101 1.85 5.86 -12.06
CA LEU A 101 1.42 7.15 -12.60
C LEU A 101 1.97 7.32 -14.02
N ASN A 102 1.10 7.38 -15.01
CA ASN A 102 1.45 7.64 -16.41
C ASN A 102 1.56 9.13 -16.67
N LYS A 103 2.65 9.57 -17.30
CA LYS A 103 2.92 10.97 -17.69
C LYS A 103 2.63 11.96 -16.54
N PRO A 104 3.29 11.81 -15.37
CA PRO A 104 3.02 12.66 -14.22
C PRO A 104 3.23 14.15 -14.54
N GLY A 105 2.27 14.97 -14.12
CA GLY A 105 2.30 16.42 -14.24
C GLY A 105 2.82 17.12 -12.99
N ILE A 106 2.96 18.45 -13.07
CA ILE A 106 3.44 19.28 -11.94
C ILE A 106 2.48 19.28 -10.74
N ASP A 107 1.20 18.98 -10.98
CA ASP A 107 0.15 18.87 -9.97
C ASP A 107 0.29 17.64 -9.07
N LEU A 108 1.17 16.70 -9.43
CA LEU A 108 1.56 15.56 -8.60
C LEU A 108 2.80 15.84 -7.74
N THR A 109 3.25 17.09 -7.67
CA THR A 109 4.38 17.46 -6.82
C THR A 109 3.93 17.53 -5.36
N GLY A 110 4.50 16.68 -4.51
CA GLY A 110 4.17 16.63 -3.11
C GLY A 110 4.73 15.39 -2.42
N GLU A 111 4.29 15.17 -1.19
CA GLU A 111 4.69 14.02 -0.39
C GLU A 111 3.73 12.86 -0.60
N TYR A 112 4.27 11.65 -0.68
CA TYR A 112 3.48 10.42 -0.82
C TYR A 112 3.76 9.48 0.35
N ARG A 113 2.69 8.95 0.94
CA ARG A 113 2.79 8.02 2.07
C ARG A 113 1.93 6.78 1.83
N CYS A 114 2.52 5.61 1.99
CA CYS A 114 1.81 4.34 1.96
C CYS A 114 1.36 3.96 3.39
N VAL A 115 0.14 3.45 3.50
CA VAL A 115 -0.41 2.82 4.70
C VAL A 115 -1.03 1.50 4.29
N ILE A 116 -0.66 0.42 4.98
CA ILE A 116 -1.25 -0.89 4.80
C ILE A 116 -1.91 -1.29 6.12
N SER A 117 -3.11 -1.82 6.03
CA SER A 117 -3.89 -2.25 7.19
C SER A 117 -4.63 -3.54 6.90
N THR A 118 -4.90 -4.32 7.94
CA THR A 118 -5.73 -5.53 7.92
C THR A 118 -6.73 -5.49 9.07
N PHE A 119 -7.71 -6.40 9.13
CA PHE A 119 -8.59 -6.52 10.31
C PHE A 119 -7.86 -7.04 11.56
N ALA A 120 -6.62 -7.53 11.41
CA ALA A 120 -5.78 -7.92 12.53
C ALA A 120 -5.15 -6.72 13.25
N ASP A 121 -5.17 -5.53 12.63
CA ASP A 121 -4.60 -4.30 13.19
C ASP A 121 -5.63 -3.52 14.06
N ASP A 122 -6.87 -4.00 14.17
CA ASP A 122 -7.98 -3.40 14.95
C ASP A 122 -8.31 -4.19 16.25
#